data_AF-A0A5M9P1X0-F1
#
_entry.id   AF-A0A5M9P1X0-F1
#
_cell.length_a   1.000
_cell.length_b   1.000
_cell.length_c   1.000
_cell.angle_alpha   90.00
_cell.angle_beta   90.00
_cell.angle_gamma   90.00
#
_symmetry.space_group_name_H-M   'P 1'
#
loop_
_entity.id
_entity.type
_entity.pdbx_description
1 polymer ?
#
loop_
_entity_poly.entity_id
_entity_poly.type
_entity_poly.pdbx_seq_one_letter_code
_entity_poly.pdbx_strand_id
1 'polypeptide(L)'
;MPFTNIYQSSSKYAINDLVKEMDLSLWKSMLNNIAEVLNAPAVGLILTSEVGFQNIAMSSSPGVKANPGKIIPRDINLYCKKVMETKAMLYVKNASGKEEWSDNPELTQMGYVSYLGLPIFQSDGSMFATLCALDTKETSYKPIQINLMESIRALLEREVHTAEQVRKLKYTSNHDELTQVFNRRAILNESPRFIDSTIESGVSIGTVYFDIDGLKYVNDNFGHNIGDQYIKSFSHSLQRNTREADICGRLGGDEFILLCRDITEDSLNKIISRVQSDFNKHSQKLGIDCHATFSHGSLIYSSNIPPIEELIRLTDDQMYENKMSKRYAQLK
;
A
#
# COMPACT_ATOMS: atom_id res chain seq x y z
N MET A 1 9.23 -24.16 -1.45
CA MET A 1 8.86 -23.05 -0.54
C MET A 1 7.67 -22.34 -1.16
N PRO A 2 6.54 -22.15 -0.46
CA PRO A 2 5.42 -21.42 -1.05
C PRO A 2 5.77 -19.93 -1.06
N PHE A 3 5.53 -19.28 -2.19
CA PHE A 3 5.60 -17.84 -2.36
C PHE A 3 4.67 -17.18 -1.35
N THR A 4 5.22 -16.77 -0.21
CA THR A 4 4.53 -16.05 0.85
C THR A 4 4.04 -14.71 0.35
N ASN A 5 2.74 -14.46 0.56
CA ASN A 5 2.02 -13.19 0.46
C ASN A 5 2.92 -11.94 0.37
N ILE A 6 3.04 -11.38 -0.83
CA ILE A 6 3.72 -10.11 -1.10
C ILE A 6 2.90 -8.90 -0.56
N TYR A 7 1.76 -9.15 0.09
CA TYR A 7 0.96 -8.14 0.80
C TYR A 7 1.44 -7.76 2.18
N GLN A 8 2.57 -8.30 2.64
CA GLN A 8 3.39 -7.52 3.56
C GLN A 8 4.17 -6.49 2.73
N SER A 9 3.45 -5.57 2.06
CA SER A 9 4.02 -4.24 1.94
C SER A 9 4.29 -3.83 3.39
N SER A 10 5.57 -3.60 3.70
CA SER A 10 6.04 -3.30 5.04
C SER A 10 5.02 -2.42 5.77
N SER A 11 4.49 -2.90 6.90
CA SER A 11 3.27 -2.42 7.58
C SER A 11 3.19 -0.89 7.75
N LYS A 12 4.34 -0.22 7.69
CA LYS A 12 4.54 1.22 7.62
C LYS A 12 3.81 1.93 6.48
N TYR A 13 3.74 1.38 5.26
CA TYR A 13 3.17 2.09 4.11
C TYR A 13 1.65 1.89 4.01
N ALA A 14 1.15 0.69 4.31
CA ALA A 14 -0.27 0.37 4.25
C ALA A 14 -1.11 1.27 5.18
N ILE A 15 -0.65 1.47 6.42
CA ILE A 15 -1.35 2.28 7.43
C ILE A 15 -1.31 3.77 7.06
N ASN A 16 -0.18 4.30 6.64
CA ASN A 16 -0.07 5.71 6.24
C ASN A 16 -0.89 6.03 4.99
N ASP A 17 -0.98 5.10 4.04
CA ASP A 17 -1.86 5.25 2.89
C ASP A 17 -3.34 5.18 3.28
N LEU A 18 -3.70 4.35 4.27
CA LEU A 18 -5.05 4.35 4.82
C LEU A 18 -5.41 5.72 5.38
N VAL A 19 -4.51 6.35 6.15
CA VAL A 19 -4.71 7.69 6.71
C VAL A 19 -4.94 8.75 5.62
N LYS A 20 -4.32 8.63 4.45
CA LYS A 20 -4.55 9.56 3.31
C LYS A 20 -5.97 9.47 2.74
N GLU A 21 -6.66 8.36 2.93
CA GLU A 21 -8.04 8.16 2.47
C GLU A 21 -9.08 8.69 3.49
N MET A 22 -8.63 9.19 4.66
CA MET A 22 -9.51 9.60 5.76
C MET A 22 -9.70 11.13 5.80
N ASP A 23 -10.87 11.57 6.29
CA ASP A 23 -11.16 12.99 6.45
C ASP A 23 -10.53 13.55 7.73
N LEU A 24 -9.26 13.96 7.61
CA LEU A 24 -8.52 14.56 8.72
C LEU A 24 -9.18 15.83 9.28
N SER A 25 -10.02 16.52 8.49
CA SER A 25 -10.73 17.72 8.94
C SER A 25 -11.88 17.35 9.90
N LEU A 26 -12.63 16.31 9.55
CA LEU A 26 -13.67 15.73 10.40
C LEU A 26 -13.06 15.22 11.71
N TRP A 27 -11.95 14.49 11.63
CA TRP A 27 -11.25 13.99 12.81
C TRP A 27 -10.79 15.10 13.73
N LYS A 28 -10.17 16.14 13.17
CA LYS A 28 -9.74 17.30 13.96
C LYS A 28 -10.92 18.00 14.62
N SER A 29 -12.04 18.15 13.92
CA SER A 29 -13.28 18.72 14.49
C SER A 29 -13.79 17.88 15.67
N MET A 30 -13.84 16.55 15.52
CA MET A 30 -14.22 15.65 16.60
C MET A 30 -13.29 15.76 17.81
N LEU A 31 -11.97 15.78 17.60
CA LEU A 31 -11.00 15.92 18.68
C LEU A 31 -11.14 17.25 19.43
N ASN A 32 -11.47 18.35 18.74
CA ASN A 32 -11.76 19.63 19.38
C ASN A 32 -12.98 19.55 20.29
N ASN A 33 -14.07 18.92 19.82
CA ASN A 33 -15.29 18.77 20.62
C ASN A 33 -15.04 17.89 21.87
N ILE A 34 -14.22 16.84 21.73
CA ILE A 34 -13.80 16.02 22.88
C ILE A 34 -13.00 16.85 23.87
N ALA A 35 -12.03 17.63 23.39
CA ALA A 35 -11.19 18.47 24.25
C ALA A 35 -12.05 19.43 25.09
N GLU A 36 -13.08 20.02 24.49
CA GLU A 36 -14.03 20.89 25.18
C GLU A 36 -14.84 20.14 26.25
N VAL A 37 -15.42 18.98 25.92
CA VAL A 37 -16.22 18.18 26.87
C VAL A 37 -15.38 17.61 28.02
N LEU A 38 -14.14 17.22 27.73
CA LEU A 38 -13.20 16.74 28.74
C LEU A 38 -12.56 17.89 29.53
N ASN A 39 -12.67 19.14 29.04
CA ASN A 39 -11.87 20.27 29.49
C ASN A 39 -10.35 19.93 29.49
N ALA A 40 -9.92 19.16 28.50
CA ALA A 40 -8.55 18.69 28.37
C ALA A 40 -7.76 19.62 27.43
N PRO A 41 -6.51 19.97 27.77
CA PRO A 41 -5.71 20.84 26.92
C PRO A 41 -5.34 20.16 25.59
N ALA A 42 -5.16 18.84 25.56
CA ALA A 42 -4.81 18.13 24.34
C ALA A 42 -5.58 16.82 24.20
N VAL A 43 -6.20 16.62 23.03
CA VAL A 43 -6.79 15.35 22.61
C VAL A 43 -6.25 14.99 21.24
N GLY A 44 -5.74 13.76 21.09
CA GLY A 44 -5.03 13.36 19.88
C GLY A 44 -5.33 11.94 19.44
N LEU A 45 -5.02 11.70 18.17
CA LEU A 45 -4.90 10.38 17.57
C LEU A 45 -3.42 10.10 17.31
N ILE A 46 -2.92 9.05 17.94
CA ILE A 46 -1.53 8.62 17.83
C ILE A 46 -1.50 7.28 17.13
N LEU A 47 -1.05 7.28 15.87
CA LEU A 47 -0.85 6.09 15.07
C LEU A 47 0.22 5.19 15.69
N THR A 48 -0.06 3.89 15.73
CA THR A 48 0.89 2.86 16.16
C THR A 48 1.36 2.05 14.97
N SER A 49 2.67 1.97 14.77
CA SER A 49 3.27 1.19 13.67
C SER A 49 4.51 0.45 14.17
N GLU A 50 5.09 -0.44 13.35
CA GLU A 50 6.35 -1.12 13.67
C GLU A 50 7.52 -0.16 13.93
N VAL A 51 7.54 1.00 13.28
CA VAL A 51 8.65 1.96 13.39
C VAL A 51 8.48 2.95 14.53
N GLY A 52 7.30 3.02 15.16
CA GLY A 52 7.05 3.98 16.23
C GLY A 52 5.63 4.52 16.28
N PHE A 53 5.50 5.61 17.03
CA PHE A 53 4.29 6.38 17.26
C PHE A 53 4.30 7.66 16.44
N GLN A 54 3.17 8.01 15.83
CA GLN A 54 3.06 9.21 15.02
C GLN A 54 1.76 9.94 15.32
N ASN A 55 1.84 11.24 15.61
CA ASN A 55 0.65 12.07 15.75
C ASN A 55 0.04 12.32 14.35
N ILE A 56 -1.21 11.88 14.15
CA ILE A 56 -1.95 12.05 12.88
C ILE A 56 -2.98 13.17 12.96
N ALA A 57 -3.56 13.40 14.14
CA ALA A 57 -4.46 14.51 14.39
C ALA A 57 -4.44 14.90 15.87
N MET A 58 -4.62 16.18 16.16
CA MET A 58 -4.70 16.70 17.53
C MET A 58 -5.60 17.93 17.60
N SER A 59 -6.24 18.12 18.75
CA SER A 59 -7.07 19.28 19.05
C SER A 59 -6.26 20.58 19.01
N SER A 60 -6.91 21.67 18.58
CA SER A 60 -6.34 23.01 18.51
C SER A 60 -6.59 23.77 19.82
N SER A 61 -5.76 23.55 20.83
CA SER A 61 -5.79 24.33 22.08
C SER A 61 -4.54 25.19 22.24
N PRO A 62 -4.61 26.37 22.90
CA PRO A 62 -3.44 27.20 23.17
C PRO A 62 -2.35 26.42 23.93
N GLY A 63 -1.11 26.44 23.43
CA GLY A 63 0.05 25.77 24.04
C GLY A 63 0.33 24.34 23.55
N VAL A 64 -0.59 23.75 22.78
CA VAL A 64 -0.37 22.43 22.16
C VAL A 64 0.57 22.56 20.95
N LYS A 65 1.81 22.09 21.10
CA LYS A 65 2.75 21.94 19.97
C LYS A 65 2.57 20.57 19.33
N ALA A 66 1.65 20.46 18.38
CA ALA A 66 1.63 19.31 17.46
C ALA A 66 2.82 19.43 16.51
N ASN A 67 3.62 18.38 16.36
CA ASN A 67 4.50 18.21 15.20
C ASN A 67 3.91 17.08 14.35
N PRO A 68 2.94 17.38 13.45
CA PRO A 68 2.38 16.36 12.56
C PRO A 68 3.51 15.68 11.79
N GLY A 69 3.49 14.34 11.75
CA GLY A 69 4.44 13.57 10.94
C GLY A 69 5.77 13.19 11.61
N LYS A 70 6.10 13.69 12.80
CA LYS A 70 7.28 13.19 13.54
C LYS A 70 7.00 11.78 14.10
N ILE A 71 7.83 10.82 13.72
CA ILE A 71 7.78 9.46 14.29
C ILE A 71 8.62 9.44 15.57
N ILE A 72 8.01 9.00 16.67
CA ILE A 72 8.68 8.74 17.94
C ILE A 72 9.00 7.25 18.01
N PRO A 73 10.27 6.84 18.22
CA PRO A 73 10.66 5.44 18.31
C PRO A 73 9.88 4.64 19.39
N ARG A 74 9.73 3.32 19.17
CA ARG A 74 8.93 2.43 20.04
C ARG A 74 9.50 2.21 21.45
N ASP A 75 10.82 2.35 21.59
CA ASP A 75 11.54 2.14 22.84
C ASP A 75 11.23 3.24 23.87
N ILE A 76 10.88 4.45 23.41
CA ILE A 76 10.53 5.59 24.26
C ILE A 76 9.32 5.28 25.15
N ASN A 77 9.43 5.58 26.45
CA ASN A 77 8.35 5.39 27.41
C ASN A 77 7.25 6.45 27.21
N LEU A 78 6.20 6.11 26.45
CA LEU A 78 5.02 6.96 26.24
C LEU A 78 3.79 6.34 26.89
N TYR A 79 2.79 7.16 27.22
CA TYR A 79 1.53 6.61 27.74
C TYR A 79 0.84 5.70 26.71
N CYS A 80 0.84 6.10 25.43
CA CYS A 80 0.26 5.31 24.34
C CYS A 80 1.02 3.99 24.08
N LYS A 81 2.29 3.88 24.47
CA LYS A 81 3.03 2.62 24.43
C LYS A 81 2.40 1.59 25.36
N LYS A 82 2.01 2.00 26.56
CA LYS A 82 1.34 1.11 27.51
C LYS A 82 -0.03 0.66 27.00
N VAL A 83 -0.78 1.53 26.32
CA VAL A 83 -2.03 1.16 25.62
C VAL A 83 -1.74 0.13 24.54
N MET A 84 -0.68 0.30 23.74
CA MET A 84 -0.27 -0.66 22.71
C MET A 84 0.08 -2.03 23.29
N GLU A 85 0.87 -2.05 24.36
CA GLU A 85 1.30 -3.30 25.00
C GLU A 85 0.15 -4.06 25.66
N THR A 86 -0.76 -3.33 26.32
CA THR A 86 -1.88 -3.94 27.06
C THR A 86 -3.10 -4.20 26.18
N LYS A 87 -3.22 -3.52 25.03
CA LYS A 87 -4.40 -3.49 24.16
C LYS A 87 -5.69 -3.14 24.91
N ALA A 88 -5.58 -2.30 25.94
CA ALA A 88 -6.68 -1.93 26.82
C ALA A 88 -6.67 -0.43 27.12
N MET A 89 -7.81 0.08 27.58
CA MET A 89 -7.90 1.46 28.06
C MET A 89 -6.87 1.70 29.18
N LEU A 90 -6.13 2.79 29.06
CA LEU A 90 -5.25 3.29 30.11
C LEU A 90 -5.82 4.58 30.67
N TYR A 91 -6.06 4.63 31.98
CA TYR A 91 -6.38 5.88 32.67
C TYR A 91 -5.39 6.16 33.80
N VAL A 92 -4.56 7.17 33.61
CA VAL A 92 -3.62 7.72 34.59
C VAL A 92 -4.16 9.06 35.06
N LYS A 93 -4.72 9.11 36.27
CA LYS A 93 -5.23 10.35 36.88
C LYS A 93 -4.13 11.37 37.14
N ASN A 94 -3.00 10.88 37.63
CA ASN A 94 -1.79 11.65 37.92
C ASN A 94 -0.57 10.71 37.88
N ALA A 95 0.43 11.06 37.07
CA ALA A 95 1.69 10.34 36.88
C ALA A 95 2.83 10.90 37.75
N SER A 96 2.63 12.07 38.35
CA SER A 96 3.66 12.76 39.13
C SER A 96 4.12 11.89 40.30
N GLY A 97 5.45 11.75 40.44
CA GLY A 97 6.06 10.96 41.52
C GLY A 97 5.94 9.45 41.36
N LYS A 98 5.39 8.93 40.25
CA LYS A 98 5.35 7.50 39.96
C LYS A 98 6.57 7.07 39.15
N GLU A 99 7.30 6.09 39.68
CA GLU A 99 8.54 5.57 39.07
C GLU A 99 8.32 5.08 37.63
N GLU A 100 7.18 4.43 37.36
CA GLU A 100 6.81 3.89 36.03
C GLU A 100 6.75 4.95 34.91
N TRP A 101 6.58 6.24 35.26
CA TRP A 101 6.50 7.35 34.30
C TRP A 101 7.70 8.31 34.39
N SER A 102 8.70 8.00 35.22
CA SER A 102 9.80 8.93 35.55
C SER A 102 10.66 9.35 34.36
N ASP A 103 10.77 8.53 33.33
CA ASP A 103 11.49 8.80 32.08
C ASP A 103 10.55 9.12 30.89
N ASN A 104 9.24 9.25 31.13
CA ASN A 104 8.28 9.60 30.09
C ASN A 104 8.46 11.07 29.65
N PRO A 105 8.79 11.37 28.37
CA PRO A 105 8.99 12.75 27.91
C PRO A 105 7.70 13.59 27.88
N GLU A 106 6.53 12.96 27.72
CA GLU A 106 5.23 13.65 27.79
C GLU A 106 4.98 14.20 29.20
N LEU A 107 5.47 13.50 30.23
CA LEU A 107 5.47 13.97 31.62
C LEU A 107 6.60 14.98 31.88
N THR A 108 7.85 14.56 31.65
CA THR A 108 9.05 15.28 32.12
C THR A 108 9.37 16.53 31.32
N GLN A 109 9.02 16.57 30.03
CA GLN A 109 9.35 17.69 29.13
C GLN A 109 8.11 18.52 28.77
N MET A 110 6.94 17.88 28.66
CA MET A 110 5.70 18.54 28.23
C MET A 110 4.72 18.81 29.39
N GLY A 111 4.93 18.21 30.56
CA GLY A 111 4.14 18.46 31.77
C GLY A 111 2.78 17.77 31.79
N TYR A 112 2.52 16.79 30.91
CA TYR A 112 1.27 16.04 30.92
C TYR A 112 1.29 14.98 32.03
N VAL A 113 0.67 15.34 33.16
CA VAL A 113 0.58 14.50 34.36
C VAL A 113 -0.59 13.52 34.31
N SER A 114 -1.58 13.75 33.45
CA SER A 114 -2.75 12.90 33.32
C SER A 114 -2.93 12.43 31.89
N TYR A 115 -3.40 11.19 31.74
CA TYR A 115 -3.61 10.54 30.46
C TYR A 115 -4.83 9.63 30.48
N LEU A 116 -5.72 9.77 29.50
CA LEU A 116 -6.76 8.79 29.18
C LEU A 116 -6.55 8.33 27.74
N GLY A 117 -6.25 7.05 27.52
CA GLY A 117 -6.00 6.50 26.19
C GLY A 117 -6.84 5.26 25.92
N LEU A 118 -7.34 5.18 24.70
CA LEU A 118 -8.21 4.13 24.20
C LEU A 118 -7.62 3.53 22.91
N PRO A 119 -7.47 2.21 22.82
CA PRO A 119 -6.97 1.58 21.60
C PRO A 119 -8.02 1.61 20.48
N ILE A 120 -7.56 1.83 19.26
CA ILE A 120 -8.35 1.73 18.02
C ILE A 120 -7.79 0.54 17.24
N PHE A 121 -8.65 -0.40 16.86
CA PHE A 121 -8.28 -1.61 16.15
C PHE A 121 -8.70 -1.61 14.68
N GLN A 122 -7.87 -2.25 13.87
CA GLN A 122 -8.17 -2.64 12.49
C GLN A 122 -9.12 -3.84 12.45
N SER A 123 -9.67 -4.14 11.26
CA SER A 123 -10.61 -5.26 11.10
C SER A 123 -10.00 -6.64 11.38
N ASP A 124 -8.67 -6.76 11.28
CA ASP A 124 -7.92 -7.97 11.61
C ASP A 124 -7.54 -8.11 13.10
N GLY A 125 -7.94 -7.14 13.93
CA GLY A 125 -7.64 -7.08 15.37
C GLY A 125 -6.25 -6.55 15.71
N SER A 126 -5.46 -6.12 14.73
CA SER A 126 -4.23 -5.37 14.97
C SER A 126 -4.55 -3.94 15.44
N MET A 127 -3.63 -3.33 16.20
CA MET A 127 -3.86 -1.98 16.74
C MET A 127 -3.43 -0.93 15.73
N PHE A 128 -4.36 -0.06 15.36
CA PHE A 128 -4.18 1.04 14.41
C PHE A 128 -3.60 2.29 15.09
N ALA A 129 -4.25 2.74 16.17
CA ALA A 129 -3.93 3.98 16.83
C ALA A 129 -4.40 3.99 18.29
N THR A 130 -4.05 5.06 19.00
CA THR A 130 -4.65 5.41 20.29
C THR A 130 -5.40 6.73 20.16
N LEU A 131 -6.66 6.75 20.57
CA LEU A 131 -7.39 7.98 20.90
C LEU A 131 -7.04 8.36 22.33
N CYS A 132 -6.48 9.54 22.55
CA CYS A 132 -6.07 9.95 23.89
C CYS A 132 -6.38 11.39 24.25
N ALA A 133 -6.63 11.62 25.53
CA ALA A 133 -6.63 12.93 26.17
C ALA A 133 -5.43 13.04 27.12
N LEU A 134 -4.71 14.16 27.03
CA LEU A 134 -3.54 14.51 27.82
C LEU A 134 -3.88 15.77 28.62
N ASP A 135 -3.50 15.80 29.90
CA ASP A 135 -3.76 16.94 30.78
C ASP A 135 -2.55 17.27 31.66
N THR A 136 -2.33 18.56 31.90
CA THR A 136 -1.25 19.08 32.76
C THR A 136 -1.66 19.14 34.23
N LYS A 137 -2.92 18.81 34.53
CA LYS A 137 -3.47 18.70 35.89
C LYS A 137 -3.95 17.28 36.14
N GLU A 138 -4.05 16.94 37.43
CA GLU A 138 -4.71 15.71 37.85
C GLU A 138 -6.18 15.74 37.41
N THR A 139 -6.64 14.65 36.79
CA THR A 139 -8.01 14.54 36.31
C THR A 139 -8.82 13.53 37.11
N SER A 140 -10.14 13.70 37.07
CA SER A 140 -11.12 12.73 37.58
C SER A 140 -12.32 12.68 36.63
N TYR A 141 -12.10 12.11 35.44
CA TYR A 141 -13.14 12.01 34.41
C TYR A 141 -14.34 11.21 34.92
N LYS A 142 -15.53 11.75 34.69
CA LYS A 142 -16.80 11.11 35.05
C LYS A 142 -17.09 9.96 34.08
N PRO A 143 -17.90 8.96 34.49
CA PRO A 143 -18.28 7.86 33.59
C PRO A 143 -18.85 8.32 32.25
N ILE A 144 -19.63 9.42 32.22
CA ILE A 144 -20.17 9.98 30.97
C ILE A 144 -19.08 10.46 30.01
N GLN A 145 -17.98 11.00 30.52
CA GLN A 145 -16.85 11.47 29.72
C GLN A 145 -16.07 10.28 29.12
N ILE A 146 -15.87 9.23 29.91
CA ILE A 146 -15.25 7.99 29.44
C ILE A 146 -16.14 7.28 28.41
N ASN A 147 -17.45 7.20 28.66
CA ASN A 147 -18.41 6.61 27.72
C ASN A 147 -18.49 7.38 26.39
N LEU A 148 -18.36 8.72 26.42
CA LEU A 148 -18.27 9.53 25.21
C LEU A 148 -16.99 9.19 24.43
N MET A 149 -15.86 9.10 25.11
CA MET A 149 -14.59 8.70 24.50
C MET A 149 -14.66 7.31 23.87
N GLU A 150 -15.28 6.34 24.55
CA GLU A 150 -15.54 4.99 24.03
C GLU A 150 -16.46 4.99 22.80
N SER A 151 -17.51 5.82 22.81
CA SER A 151 -18.42 5.96 21.67
C SER A 151 -17.70 6.54 20.46
N ILE A 152 -16.84 7.54 20.67
CA ILE A 152 -16.05 8.16 19.59
C ILE A 152 -14.97 7.20 19.08
N ARG A 153 -14.28 6.48 19.97
CA ARG A 153 -13.37 5.40 19.60
C ARG A 153 -14.04 4.39 18.68
N ALA A 154 -15.25 3.94 19.02
CA ALA A 154 -16.02 3.00 18.20
C ALA A 154 -16.41 3.58 16.83
N LEU A 155 -16.72 4.88 16.74
CA LEU A 155 -16.98 5.55 15.45
C LEU A 155 -15.73 5.61 14.58
N LEU A 156 -14.58 5.96 15.17
CA LEU A 156 -13.30 6.00 14.46
C LEU A 156 -12.89 4.60 13.96
N GLU A 157 -13.06 3.56 14.77
CA GLU A 157 -12.83 2.18 14.35
C GLU A 157 -13.70 1.78 13.15
N ARG A 158 -14.99 2.14 13.18
CA ARG A 158 -15.89 1.87 12.07
C ARG A 158 -15.43 2.58 10.79
N GLU A 159 -14.92 3.79 10.89
CA GLU A 159 -14.37 4.52 9.75
C GLU A 159 -13.10 3.85 9.20
N VAL A 160 -12.19 3.43 10.08
CA VAL A 160 -10.99 2.65 9.71
C VAL A 160 -11.40 1.38 8.96
N HIS A 161 -12.34 0.59 9.50
CA HIS A 161 -12.80 -0.64 8.85
C HIS A 161 -13.48 -0.37 7.51
N THR A 162 -14.24 0.72 7.40
CA THR A 162 -14.89 1.12 6.14
C THR A 162 -13.84 1.49 5.09
N ALA A 163 -12.81 2.26 5.46
CA ALA A 163 -11.70 2.60 4.58
C ALA A 163 -10.95 1.35 4.11
N GLU A 164 -10.69 0.39 5.01
CA GLU A 164 -10.07 -0.90 4.66
C GLU A 164 -10.91 -1.69 3.65
N GLN A 165 -12.22 -1.76 3.85
CA GLN A 165 -13.15 -2.45 2.93
C GLN A 165 -13.18 -1.77 1.57
N VAL A 166 -13.29 -0.44 1.53
CA VAL A 166 -13.28 0.33 0.27
C VAL A 166 -11.97 0.10 -0.48
N ARG A 167 -10.83 0.15 0.23
CA ARG A 167 -9.52 -0.11 -0.36
C ARG A 167 -9.41 -1.52 -0.92
N LYS A 168 -9.84 -2.52 -0.15
CA LYS A 168 -9.86 -3.93 -0.59
C LYS A 168 -10.75 -4.13 -1.81
N LEU A 169 -11.93 -3.51 -1.84
CA LEU A 169 -12.85 -3.55 -2.98
C LEU A 169 -12.23 -2.90 -4.22
N LYS A 170 -11.65 -1.70 -4.09
CA LYS A 170 -10.93 -1.03 -5.18
C LYS A 170 -9.79 -1.89 -5.69
N TYR A 171 -8.99 -2.46 -4.79
CA TYR A 171 -7.86 -3.30 -5.16
C TYR A 171 -8.32 -4.52 -5.96
N THR A 172 -9.25 -5.30 -5.41
CA THR A 172 -9.77 -6.53 -6.04
C THR A 172 -10.49 -6.23 -7.36
N SER A 173 -11.15 -5.07 -7.44
CA SER A 173 -11.76 -4.57 -8.67
C SER A 173 -10.73 -4.26 -9.75
N ASN A 174 -9.54 -3.79 -9.38
CA ASN A 174 -8.55 -3.27 -10.32
C ASN A 174 -7.40 -4.23 -10.62
N HIS A 175 -7.23 -5.31 -9.86
CA HIS A 175 -6.14 -6.24 -10.04
C HIS A 175 -6.63 -7.61 -10.49
N ASP A 176 -5.77 -8.35 -11.16
CA ASP A 176 -5.99 -9.74 -11.51
C ASP A 176 -5.72 -10.63 -10.29
N GLU A 177 -6.66 -11.52 -9.95
CA GLU A 177 -6.59 -12.32 -8.72
C GLU A 177 -5.39 -13.29 -8.72
N LEU A 178 -4.98 -13.78 -9.88
CA LEU A 178 -3.89 -14.75 -9.96
C LEU A 178 -2.52 -14.07 -9.82
N THR A 179 -2.36 -12.92 -10.47
CA THR A 179 -1.06 -12.28 -10.71
C THR A 179 -0.83 -11.02 -9.89
N GLN A 180 -1.89 -10.40 -9.34
CA GLN A 180 -1.83 -9.19 -8.53
C GLN A 180 -1.25 -7.97 -9.26
N VAL A 181 -1.18 -8.02 -10.60
CA VAL A 181 -0.99 -6.83 -11.47
C VAL A 181 -2.36 -6.26 -11.84
N PHE A 182 -2.40 -5.08 -12.47
CA PHE A 182 -3.68 -4.54 -12.93
C PHE A 182 -4.40 -5.50 -13.87
N ASN A 183 -5.71 -5.62 -13.73
CA ASN A 183 -6.51 -6.34 -14.71
C ASN A 183 -6.80 -5.44 -15.93
N ARG A 184 -7.31 -6.06 -17.00
CA ARG A 184 -7.67 -5.36 -18.25
C ARG A 184 -8.52 -4.11 -18.03
N ARG A 185 -9.52 -4.17 -17.14
CA ARG A 185 -10.39 -3.02 -16.85
C ARG A 185 -9.61 -1.87 -16.22
N ALA A 186 -8.75 -2.16 -15.26
CA ALA A 186 -7.90 -1.13 -14.64
C ALA A 186 -6.92 -0.53 -15.64
N ILE A 187 -6.33 -1.32 -16.54
CA ILE A 187 -5.45 -0.78 -17.59
C ILE A 187 -6.21 0.25 -18.44
N LEU A 188 -7.41 -0.07 -18.91
CA LEU A 188 -8.19 0.87 -19.74
C LEU A 188 -8.61 2.13 -18.97
N ASN A 189 -8.88 2.00 -17.67
CA ASN A 189 -9.38 3.11 -16.84
C ASN A 189 -8.27 4.02 -16.28
N GLU A 190 -7.12 3.46 -15.90
CA GLU A 190 -6.04 4.18 -15.20
C GLU A 190 -4.98 4.71 -16.17
N SER A 191 -4.74 4.02 -17.30
CA SER A 191 -3.71 4.42 -18.28
C SER A 191 -3.96 5.79 -18.93
N PRO A 192 -5.20 6.26 -19.18
CA PRO A 192 -5.43 7.61 -19.70
C PRO A 192 -4.80 8.69 -18.81
N ARG A 193 -5.00 8.62 -17.49
CA ARG A 193 -4.38 9.58 -16.55
C ARG A 193 -2.86 9.48 -16.55
N PHE A 194 -2.34 8.26 -16.66
CA PHE A 194 -0.91 8.02 -16.77
C PHE A 194 -0.32 8.66 -18.03
N ILE A 195 -0.99 8.50 -19.18
CA ILE A 195 -0.61 9.10 -20.46
C ILE A 195 -0.70 10.62 -20.39
N ASP A 196 -1.80 11.18 -19.89
CA ASP A 196 -1.98 12.63 -19.76
C ASP A 196 -0.86 13.25 -18.92
N SER A 197 -0.57 12.67 -17.74
CA SER A 197 0.51 13.14 -16.88
C SER A 197 1.91 13.01 -17.52
N THR A 198 2.08 12.07 -18.44
CA THR A 198 3.32 11.89 -19.22
C THR A 198 3.47 13.03 -20.23
N ILE A 199 2.40 13.34 -20.97
CA ILE A 199 2.35 14.44 -21.94
C ILE A 199 2.64 15.77 -21.23
N GLU A 200 1.98 16.03 -20.10
CA GLU A 200 2.18 17.24 -19.29
C GLU A 200 3.62 17.40 -18.81
N SER A 201 4.28 16.29 -18.47
CA SER A 201 5.67 16.30 -18.02
C SER A 201 6.68 16.41 -19.16
N GLY A 202 6.24 16.27 -20.42
CA GLY A 202 7.12 16.30 -21.60
C GLY A 202 8.14 15.16 -21.65
N VAL A 203 7.85 14.02 -21.01
CA VAL A 203 8.72 12.84 -20.99
C VAL A 203 8.20 11.75 -21.93
N SER A 204 9.04 10.76 -22.25
CA SER A 204 8.63 9.64 -23.10
C SER A 204 7.75 8.63 -22.37
N ILE A 205 6.97 7.85 -23.14
CA ILE A 205 6.33 6.62 -22.69
C ILE A 205 6.87 5.43 -23.50
N GLY A 206 7.16 4.33 -22.82
CA GLY A 206 7.41 3.03 -23.42
C GLY A 206 6.25 2.09 -23.14
N THR A 207 5.79 1.38 -24.16
CA THR A 207 4.76 0.33 -24.05
C THR A 207 5.34 -0.99 -24.50
N VAL A 208 5.07 -2.06 -23.76
CA VAL A 208 5.40 -3.43 -24.17
C VAL A 208 4.19 -4.33 -23.98
N TYR A 209 3.80 -5.03 -25.03
CA TYR A 209 2.82 -6.11 -24.98
C TYR A 209 3.57 -7.44 -24.95
N PHE A 210 3.14 -8.35 -24.09
CA PHE A 210 3.74 -9.67 -23.90
C PHE A 210 2.69 -10.76 -24.08
N ASP A 211 3.11 -11.90 -24.64
CA ASP A 211 2.38 -13.16 -24.68
C ASP A 211 3.32 -14.27 -24.20
N ILE A 212 2.94 -14.96 -23.13
CA ILE A 212 3.75 -16.05 -22.58
C ILE A 212 3.76 -17.23 -23.56
N ASP A 213 4.95 -17.63 -24.00
CA ASP A 213 5.08 -18.74 -24.94
C ASP A 213 4.83 -20.08 -24.20
N GLY A 214 4.07 -20.97 -24.84
CA GLY A 214 3.95 -22.37 -24.42
C GLY A 214 3.04 -22.65 -23.22
N LEU A 215 2.24 -21.69 -22.75
CA LEU A 215 1.35 -21.91 -21.59
C LEU A 215 0.42 -23.11 -21.78
N LYS A 216 -0.14 -23.31 -22.98
CA LYS A 216 -0.97 -24.48 -23.29
C LYS A 216 -0.22 -25.80 -23.09
N TYR A 217 1.01 -25.89 -23.57
CA TYR A 217 1.86 -27.07 -23.37
C TYR A 217 2.11 -27.33 -21.88
N VAL A 218 2.37 -26.28 -21.10
CA VAL A 218 2.56 -26.40 -19.64
C VAL A 218 1.29 -26.93 -18.98
N ASN A 219 0.12 -26.38 -19.32
CA ASN A 219 -1.17 -26.85 -18.80
C ASN A 219 -1.45 -28.31 -19.15
N ASP A 220 -1.24 -28.69 -20.41
CA ASP A 220 -1.57 -30.03 -20.92
C ASP A 220 -0.65 -31.11 -20.31
N ASN A 221 0.61 -30.80 -20.00
CA ASN A 221 1.60 -31.78 -19.50
C ASN A 221 1.80 -31.77 -17.98
N PHE A 222 1.62 -30.62 -17.33
CA PHE A 222 1.91 -30.45 -15.90
C PHE A 222 0.67 -30.04 -15.08
N GLY A 223 -0.47 -29.82 -15.75
CA GLY A 223 -1.74 -29.44 -15.14
C GLY A 223 -1.86 -27.94 -14.87
N HIS A 224 -3.10 -27.49 -14.70
CA HIS A 224 -3.44 -26.07 -14.51
C HIS A 224 -2.78 -25.43 -13.28
N ASN A 225 -2.55 -26.19 -12.20
CA ASN A 225 -1.85 -25.66 -11.01
C ASN A 225 -0.41 -25.24 -11.33
N ILE A 226 0.28 -25.92 -12.24
CA ILE A 226 1.62 -25.56 -12.68
C ILE A 226 1.56 -24.43 -13.71
N GLY A 227 0.57 -24.43 -14.61
CA GLY A 227 0.32 -23.28 -15.50
C GLY A 227 0.06 -21.98 -14.74
N ASP A 228 -0.72 -22.03 -13.66
CA ASP A 228 -0.95 -20.89 -12.78
C ASP A 228 0.34 -20.38 -12.13
N GLN A 229 1.22 -21.29 -11.70
CA GLN A 229 2.54 -20.93 -11.17
C GLN A 229 3.47 -20.36 -12.25
N TYR A 230 3.35 -20.83 -13.48
CA TYR A 230 4.08 -20.32 -14.63
C TYR A 230 3.68 -18.87 -14.95
N ILE A 231 2.37 -18.59 -14.98
CA ILE A 231 1.83 -17.23 -15.15
C ILE A 231 2.28 -16.31 -14.00
N LYS A 232 2.18 -16.78 -12.75
CA LYS A 232 2.67 -16.05 -11.57
C LYS A 232 4.17 -15.74 -11.65
N SER A 233 4.96 -16.68 -12.17
CA SER A 233 6.40 -16.50 -12.34
C SER A 233 6.73 -15.41 -13.34
N PHE A 234 5.98 -15.33 -14.46
CA PHE A 234 6.13 -14.23 -15.41
C PHE A 234 5.77 -12.88 -14.78
N SER A 235 4.59 -12.80 -14.15
CA SER A 235 4.12 -11.58 -13.50
C SER A 235 5.09 -11.07 -12.42
N HIS A 236 5.63 -11.98 -11.60
CA HIS A 236 6.62 -11.63 -10.59
C HIS A 236 7.93 -11.12 -11.22
N SER A 237 8.39 -11.76 -12.29
CA SER A 237 9.56 -11.30 -13.05
C SER A 237 9.34 -9.92 -13.66
N LEU A 238 8.13 -9.63 -14.14
CA LEU A 238 7.76 -8.32 -14.68
C LEU A 238 7.83 -7.25 -13.58
N GLN A 239 7.07 -7.42 -12.50
CA GLN A 239 7.00 -6.44 -11.40
C GLN A 239 8.34 -6.16 -10.73
N ARG A 240 9.20 -7.18 -10.58
CA ARG A 240 10.52 -7.02 -9.95
C ARG A 240 11.50 -6.20 -10.79
N ASN A 241 11.30 -6.17 -12.11
CA ASN A 241 12.21 -5.52 -13.05
C ASN A 241 11.73 -4.14 -13.52
N THR A 242 10.60 -3.68 -12.99
CA THR A 242 9.96 -2.38 -13.25
C THR A 242 9.92 -1.53 -11.98
N ARG A 243 9.62 -0.24 -12.13
CA ARG A 243 9.48 0.71 -11.02
C ARG A 243 8.06 0.64 -10.45
N GLU A 244 7.87 1.09 -9.21
CA GLU A 244 6.53 1.20 -8.60
C GLU A 244 5.61 2.14 -9.38
N ALA A 245 6.19 3.16 -10.04
CA ALA A 245 5.45 4.10 -10.87
C ALA A 245 5.07 3.54 -12.26
N ASP A 246 5.62 2.39 -12.68
CA ASP A 246 5.29 1.79 -13.98
C ASP A 246 3.99 0.99 -13.87
N ILE A 247 3.20 0.95 -14.95
CA ILE A 247 1.95 0.20 -15.00
C ILE A 247 2.24 -1.19 -15.56
N CYS A 248 2.04 -2.22 -14.74
CA CYS A 248 2.00 -3.61 -15.18
C CYS A 248 0.56 -4.11 -15.16
N GLY A 249 0.11 -4.80 -16.21
CA GLY A 249 -1.22 -5.42 -16.21
C GLY A 249 -1.31 -6.71 -17.00
N ARG A 250 -2.36 -7.48 -16.71
CA ARG A 250 -2.75 -8.69 -17.41
C ARG A 250 -4.02 -8.41 -18.21
N LEU A 251 -3.92 -8.59 -19.53
CA LEU A 251 -5.00 -8.31 -20.47
C LEU A 251 -5.84 -9.55 -20.79
N GLY A 252 -5.22 -10.72 -20.77
CA GLY A 252 -5.81 -12.01 -21.12
C GLY A 252 -5.23 -13.17 -20.33
N GLY A 253 -5.30 -14.38 -20.89
CA GLY A 253 -4.82 -15.60 -20.23
C GLY A 253 -3.30 -15.57 -19.98
N ASP A 254 -2.53 -15.47 -21.04
CA ASP A 254 -1.07 -15.38 -21.10
C ASP A 254 -0.55 -14.00 -21.49
N GLU A 255 -1.46 -13.02 -21.63
CA GLU A 255 -1.16 -11.71 -22.20
C GLU A 255 -0.99 -10.63 -21.13
N PHE A 256 0.10 -9.85 -21.25
CA PHE A 256 0.45 -8.79 -20.30
C PHE A 256 0.85 -7.51 -21.03
N ILE A 257 0.77 -6.39 -20.31
CA ILE A 257 1.23 -5.08 -20.78
C ILE A 257 2.08 -4.39 -19.72
N LEU A 258 3.06 -3.63 -20.19
CA LEU A 258 3.88 -2.71 -19.40
C LEU A 258 3.82 -1.32 -20.00
N LEU A 259 3.55 -0.30 -19.18
CA LEU A 259 3.74 1.11 -19.52
C LEU A 259 4.80 1.73 -18.59
N CYS A 260 5.83 2.31 -19.17
CA CYS A 260 6.94 2.96 -18.46
C CYS A 260 7.00 4.44 -18.85
N ARG A 261 7.27 5.32 -17.88
CA ARG A 261 7.53 6.74 -18.13
C ARG A 261 9.02 7.05 -18.09
N ASP A 262 9.40 8.09 -18.84
CA ASP A 262 10.76 8.61 -18.89
C ASP A 262 11.77 7.48 -19.16
N ILE A 263 11.61 6.89 -20.34
CA ILE A 263 12.32 5.69 -20.75
C ILE A 263 12.85 5.79 -22.18
N THR A 264 14.05 5.28 -22.38
CA THR A 264 14.69 5.13 -23.68
C THR A 264 14.54 3.71 -24.20
N GLU A 265 14.73 3.52 -25.51
CA GLU A 265 14.65 2.20 -26.16
C GLU A 265 15.64 1.20 -25.55
N ASP A 266 16.89 1.62 -25.35
CA ASP A 266 17.92 0.80 -24.69
C ASP A 266 17.50 0.41 -23.25
N SER A 267 16.93 1.34 -22.49
CA SER A 267 16.46 1.05 -21.13
C SER A 267 15.27 0.09 -21.12
N LEU A 268 14.33 0.24 -22.07
CA LEU A 268 13.18 -0.65 -22.22
C LEU A 268 13.63 -2.06 -22.61
N ASN A 269 14.56 -2.18 -23.56
CA ASN A 269 15.16 -3.46 -23.97
C ASN A 269 15.93 -4.14 -22.82
N LYS A 270 16.59 -3.37 -21.96
CA LYS A 270 17.20 -3.89 -20.72
C LYS A 270 16.16 -4.41 -19.75
N ILE A 271 15.02 -3.74 -19.57
CA ILE A 271 13.91 -4.26 -18.75
C ILE A 271 13.45 -5.61 -19.31
N ILE A 272 13.11 -5.67 -20.60
CA ILE A 272 12.65 -6.89 -21.27
C ILE A 272 13.65 -8.04 -21.08
N SER A 273 14.94 -7.77 -21.29
CA SER A 273 16.01 -8.77 -21.12
C SER A 273 16.11 -9.29 -19.69
N ARG A 274 15.96 -8.42 -18.69
CA ARG A 274 15.95 -8.84 -17.28
C ARG A 274 14.71 -9.66 -16.93
N VAL A 275 13.54 -9.26 -17.41
CA VAL A 275 12.29 -10.03 -17.26
C VAL A 275 12.46 -11.43 -17.86
N GLN A 276 13.04 -11.55 -19.05
CA GLN A 276 13.32 -12.83 -19.70
C GLN A 276 14.32 -13.70 -18.91
N SER A 277 15.37 -13.10 -18.35
CA SER A 277 16.33 -13.82 -17.51
C SER A 277 15.68 -14.35 -16.23
N ASP A 278 14.89 -13.52 -15.54
CA ASP A 278 14.25 -13.88 -14.30
C ASP A 278 13.09 -14.87 -14.49
N PHE A 279 12.31 -14.73 -15.57
CA PHE A 279 11.25 -15.67 -15.90
C PHE A 279 11.80 -17.08 -16.16
N ASN A 280 12.89 -17.19 -16.93
CA ASN A 280 13.61 -18.44 -17.12
C ASN A 280 14.05 -19.07 -15.79
N LYS A 281 14.67 -18.29 -14.90
CA LYS A 281 15.12 -18.78 -13.58
C LYS A 281 13.96 -19.25 -12.71
N HIS A 282 12.83 -18.56 -12.71
CA HIS A 282 11.66 -18.96 -11.92
C HIS A 282 11.02 -20.23 -12.48
N SER A 283 10.90 -20.35 -13.81
CA SER A 283 10.36 -21.55 -14.44
C SER A 283 11.20 -22.80 -14.18
N GLN A 284 12.54 -22.69 -14.22
CA GLN A 284 13.44 -23.81 -13.91
C GLN A 284 13.21 -24.35 -12.48
N LYS A 285 12.88 -23.47 -11.53
CA LYS A 285 12.56 -23.89 -10.15
C LYS A 285 11.22 -24.62 -10.04
N LEU A 286 10.34 -24.48 -11.03
CA LEU A 286 9.08 -25.23 -11.11
C LEU A 286 9.26 -26.64 -11.69
N GLY A 287 10.49 -27.02 -12.09
CA GLY A 287 10.75 -28.31 -12.72
C GLY A 287 10.22 -28.41 -14.15
N ILE A 288 9.99 -27.26 -14.79
CA ILE A 288 9.55 -27.18 -16.17
C ILE A 288 10.79 -27.22 -17.06
N ASP A 289 10.99 -28.34 -17.77
CA ASP A 289 12.14 -28.58 -18.66
C ASP A 289 12.13 -27.72 -19.94
N CYS A 290 11.08 -26.92 -20.18
CA CYS A 290 11.09 -25.96 -21.28
C CYS A 290 11.71 -24.63 -20.86
N HIS A 291 12.57 -24.07 -21.73
CA HIS A 291 13.02 -22.70 -21.63
C HIS A 291 11.80 -21.76 -21.68
N ALA A 292 11.55 -21.07 -20.57
CA ALA A 292 10.39 -20.21 -20.44
C ALA A 292 10.60 -18.90 -21.18
N THR A 293 9.86 -18.69 -22.26
CA THR A 293 9.98 -17.49 -23.08
C THR A 293 8.64 -16.79 -23.21
N PHE A 294 8.69 -15.57 -23.71
CA PHE A 294 7.52 -14.80 -24.09
C PHE A 294 7.80 -14.07 -25.39
N SER A 295 6.77 -13.93 -26.21
CA SER A 295 6.77 -13.05 -27.38
C SER A 295 6.39 -11.64 -26.94
N HIS A 296 6.97 -10.61 -27.58
CA HIS A 296 6.66 -9.23 -27.22
C HIS A 296 6.70 -8.29 -28.42
N GLY A 297 5.96 -7.20 -28.29
CA GLY A 297 6.02 -6.02 -29.16
C GLY A 297 6.20 -4.78 -28.31
N SER A 298 6.99 -3.81 -28.76
CA SER A 298 7.38 -2.67 -27.93
C SER A 298 7.51 -1.38 -28.72
N LEU A 299 6.92 -0.31 -28.18
CA LEU A 299 6.90 1.01 -28.81
C LEU A 299 7.32 2.09 -27.81
N ILE A 300 7.95 3.15 -28.32
CA ILE A 300 8.27 4.35 -27.55
C ILE A 300 7.75 5.58 -28.26
N TYR A 301 7.08 6.45 -27.50
CA TYR A 301 6.63 7.76 -27.96
C TYR A 301 7.20 8.85 -27.06
N SER A 302 7.81 9.86 -27.67
CA SER A 302 8.26 11.09 -26.97
C SER A 302 7.36 12.30 -27.27
N SER A 303 6.44 12.16 -28.23
CA SER A 303 5.43 13.15 -28.60
C SER A 303 4.28 12.44 -29.30
N ASN A 304 3.12 13.09 -29.41
CA ASN A 304 1.91 12.54 -30.03
C ASN A 304 1.56 11.14 -29.49
N ILE A 305 1.63 10.97 -28.17
CA ILE A 305 1.33 9.71 -27.50
C ILE A 305 -0.13 9.34 -27.79
N PRO A 306 -0.41 8.18 -28.42
CA PRO A 306 -1.77 7.78 -28.74
C PRO A 306 -2.53 7.27 -27.50
N PRO A 307 -3.87 7.18 -27.56
CA PRO A 307 -4.66 6.58 -26.49
C PRO A 307 -4.27 5.13 -26.20
N ILE A 308 -4.59 4.65 -24.99
CA ILE A 308 -4.19 3.32 -24.51
C ILE A 308 -4.67 2.18 -25.43
N GLU A 309 -5.87 2.29 -26.00
CA GLU A 309 -6.42 1.29 -26.91
C GLU A 309 -5.57 1.13 -28.18
N GLU A 310 -5.06 2.25 -28.71
CA GLU A 310 -4.22 2.26 -29.90
C GLU A 310 -2.80 1.78 -29.57
N LEU A 311 -2.26 2.14 -28.39
CA LEU A 311 -0.99 1.59 -27.89
C LEU A 311 -1.05 0.07 -27.75
N ILE A 312 -2.13 -0.45 -27.16
CA ILE A 312 -2.40 -1.89 -27.05
C ILE A 312 -2.40 -2.52 -28.43
N ARG A 313 -3.21 -1.99 -29.37
CA ARG A 313 -3.35 -2.53 -30.72
C ARG A 313 -2.01 -2.60 -31.46
N LEU A 314 -1.25 -1.50 -31.47
CA LEU A 314 0.02 -1.41 -32.20
C LEU A 314 1.12 -2.31 -31.60
N THR A 315 1.15 -2.47 -30.28
CA THR A 315 2.13 -3.36 -29.63
C THR A 315 1.74 -4.83 -29.72
N ASP A 316 0.44 -5.15 -29.76
CA ASP A 316 -0.06 -6.49 -30.05
C ASP A 316 0.31 -6.93 -31.49
N ASP A 317 0.13 -6.05 -32.48
CA ASP A 317 0.54 -6.30 -33.87
C ASP A 317 2.04 -6.68 -33.96
N GLN A 318 2.92 -5.91 -33.29
CA GLN A 318 4.36 -6.22 -33.23
C GLN A 318 4.68 -7.51 -32.47
N MET A 319 3.93 -7.79 -31.39
CA MET A 319 4.08 -9.03 -30.63
C MET A 319 3.74 -10.24 -31.50
N TYR A 320 2.67 -10.15 -32.28
CA TYR A 320 2.26 -11.21 -33.18
C TYR A 320 3.34 -11.50 -34.25
N GLU A 321 3.94 -10.46 -34.83
CA GLU A 321 5.07 -10.62 -35.77
C GLU A 321 6.28 -11.31 -35.11
N ASN A 322 6.61 -10.93 -33.87
CA ASN A 322 7.66 -11.58 -33.09
C ASN A 322 7.37 -13.07 -32.85
N LYS A 323 6.13 -13.38 -32.44
CA LYS A 323 5.66 -14.75 -32.19
C LYS A 323 5.73 -15.62 -33.43
N MET A 324 5.32 -15.10 -34.57
CA MET A 324 5.41 -15.81 -35.86
C MET A 324 6.86 -16.04 -36.28
N SER A 325 7.73 -15.03 -36.13
CA SER A 325 9.15 -15.15 -36.47
C SER A 325 9.85 -16.24 -35.66
N LYS A 326 9.58 -16.31 -34.35
CA LYS A 326 10.10 -17.38 -33.48
C LYS A 326 9.64 -18.77 -33.90
N ARG A 327 8.34 -18.92 -34.22
CA ARG A 327 7.79 -20.20 -34.70
C ARG A 327 8.48 -20.65 -35.98
N TYR A 328 8.72 -19.75 -36.94
CA TYR A 328 9.45 -20.09 -38.16
C TYR A 328 10.91 -20.48 -37.91
N ALA A 329 11.58 -19.85 -36.94
CA ALA A 329 12.96 -20.19 -36.59
C ALA A 329 13.09 -21.57 -35.94
N GLN A 330 12.07 -22.03 -35.21
CA GLN A 330 12.03 -23.37 -34.59
C GLN A 330 11.74 -24.51 -35.58
N LEU A 331 11.20 -24.18 -36.77
CA LEU A 331 10.89 -25.15 -37.83
C LEU A 331 12.06 -25.36 -38.82
N LYS A 332 13.17 -24.63 -38.67
CA LYS A 332 14.37 -24.72 -39.50
C LYS A 332 15.49 -25.45 -38.77
#